data_AF-N1U3M4-F1
#
_entry.id   AF-N1U3M4-F1
#
_cell.length_a   1.000
_cell.length_b   1.000
_cell.length_c   1.000
_cell.angle_alpha   90.00
_cell.angle_beta   90.00
_cell.angle_gamma   90.00
#
_symmetry.space_group_name_H-M   'P 1'
#
loop_
_entity.id
_entity.type
_entity.pdbx_description
1 polymer ?
#
loop_
_entity_poly.entity_id
_entity_poly.type
_entity_poly.pdbx_seq_one_letter_code
_entity_poly.pdbx_strand_id
1 'polypeptide(L)'
;MRTESGFLLIHKPEGMTSSDLVVVVRKKLKFKKVGHTGTLDRAASGLMILPVGSCTSFSSVFLEKEKSYQAWVKPGESTDSGDKEGEILESLSKEQTEIWFREHREN
;
A
#
# COMPACT_ATOMS: atom_id res chain seq x y z
N MET A 1 -27.57 -16.16 -10.92
CA MET A 1 -26.83 -14.89 -11.06
C MET A 1 -25.55 -15.20 -11.83
N ARG A 2 -25.35 -14.68 -13.05
CA ARG A 2 -24.04 -14.76 -13.71
C ARG A 2 -23.06 -14.05 -12.78
N THR A 3 -22.01 -14.74 -12.33
CA THR A 3 -20.92 -14.06 -11.63
C THR A 3 -20.20 -13.22 -12.67
N GLU A 4 -20.52 -11.93 -12.73
CA GLU A 4 -19.82 -11.00 -13.60
C GLU A 4 -18.35 -10.95 -13.20
N SER A 5 -17.47 -10.95 -14.20
CA SER A 5 -16.03 -10.84 -14.00
C SER A 5 -15.61 -9.43 -14.37
N GLY A 6 -14.65 -8.87 -13.65
CA GLY A 6 -14.22 -7.50 -13.87
C GLY A 6 -13.16 -7.04 -12.88
N PHE A 7 -13.02 -5.73 -12.78
CA PHE A 7 -12.08 -5.07 -11.86
C PHE A 7 -12.86 -4.10 -10.98
N LEU A 8 -12.69 -4.21 -9.67
CA LEU A 8 -13.24 -3.27 -8.71
C LEU A 8 -12.14 -2.29 -8.33
N LEU A 9 -12.40 -1.00 -8.52
CA LEU A 9 -11.51 0.07 -8.12
C LEU A 9 -12.00 0.58 -6.76
N ILE A 10 -11.28 0.24 -5.70
CA ILE A 10 -11.71 0.53 -4.33
C ILE A 10 -10.70 1.43 -3.65
N HIS A 11 -11.17 2.46 -2.95
CA HIS A 11 -10.34 3.21 -2.03
C HIS A 11 -10.17 2.39 -0.73
N LYS A 12 -8.98 1.83 -0.49
CA LYS A 12 -8.64 1.16 0.76
C LYS A 12 -8.45 2.21 1.87
N PRO A 13 -9.15 2.14 3.00
CA PRO A 13 -8.87 3.01 4.14
C PRO A 13 -7.57 2.61 4.85
N GLU A 14 -7.03 3.52 5.66
CA GLU A 14 -5.93 3.23 6.58
C GLU A 14 -6.37 2.21 7.66
N GLY A 15 -5.41 1.51 8.27
CA GLY A 15 -5.62 0.54 9.34
C GLY A 15 -6.06 -0.86 8.87
N MET A 16 -6.52 -0.98 7.62
CA MET A 16 -6.93 -2.23 6.99
C MET A 16 -5.82 -2.79 6.10
N THR A 17 -5.57 -4.11 6.15
CA THR A 17 -4.64 -4.74 5.20
C THR A 17 -5.29 -4.92 3.83
N SER A 18 -4.46 -5.03 2.79
CA SER A 18 -4.89 -5.41 1.44
C SER A 18 -5.70 -6.72 1.42
N SER A 19 -5.27 -7.71 2.21
CA SER A 19 -5.94 -9.02 2.34
C SER A 19 -7.31 -8.91 3.02
N ASP A 20 -7.43 -8.06 4.05
CA ASP A 20 -8.72 -7.81 4.72
C ASP A 20 -9.74 -7.25 3.72
N LEU A 21 -9.32 -6.30 2.88
CA LEU A 21 -10.21 -5.74 1.85
C LEU A 21 -10.70 -6.81 0.87
N VAL A 22 -9.81 -7.69 0.40
CA VAL A 22 -10.16 -8.84 -0.45
C VAL A 22 -11.21 -9.73 0.22
N VAL A 23 -11.03 -10.05 1.51
CA VAL A 23 -11.98 -10.88 2.28
C VAL A 23 -13.33 -10.18 2.42
N VAL A 24 -13.34 -8.88 2.73
CA VAL A 24 -14.56 -8.08 2.85
C VAL A 24 -15.33 -8.05 1.54
N VAL A 25 -14.66 -7.76 0.43
CA VAL A 25 -15.26 -7.67 -0.91
C VAL A 25 -15.81 -9.02 -1.35
N ARG A 26 -15.03 -10.10 -1.17
CA ARG A 26 -15.46 -11.47 -1.48
C ARG A 26 -16.75 -11.83 -0.75
N LYS A 27 -16.84 -11.53 0.55
CA LYS A 27 -18.01 -11.82 1.39
C LYS A 27 -19.21 -10.92 1.04
N LYS A 28 -19.02 -9.60 1.00
CA LYS A 28 -20.11 -8.63 0.80
C LYS A 28 -20.74 -8.74 -0.59
N LEU A 29 -19.93 -8.93 -1.62
CA LEU A 29 -20.39 -8.98 -3.01
C LEU A 29 -20.60 -10.42 -3.53
N LYS A 30 -20.38 -11.43 -2.68
CA LYS A 30 -20.61 -12.86 -2.97
C LYS A 30 -19.81 -13.37 -4.19
N PHE A 31 -18.62 -12.83 -4.41
CA PHE A 31 -17.71 -13.36 -5.44
C PHE A 31 -17.06 -14.67 -4.99
N LYS A 32 -16.94 -15.63 -5.91
CA LYS A 32 -16.19 -16.88 -5.64
C LYS A 32 -14.68 -16.66 -5.63
N LYS A 33 -14.19 -15.76 -6.47
CA LYS A 33 -12.76 -15.48 -6.67
C LYS A 33 -12.52 -13.98 -6.70
N VAL A 34 -11.63 -13.49 -5.85
CA VAL A 34 -11.18 -12.10 -5.74
C VAL A 34 -9.68 -12.13 -5.52
N GLY A 35 -8.93 -11.34 -6.27
CA GLY A 35 -7.50 -11.10 -6.08
C GLY A 35 -7.21 -9.63 -5.79
N HIS A 36 -5.94 -9.28 -5.73
CA HIS A 36 -5.47 -7.88 -5.72
C HIS A 36 -4.27 -7.74 -6.68
N THR A 37 -4.03 -6.52 -7.17
CA THR A 37 -2.97 -6.25 -8.16
C THR A 37 -1.73 -5.58 -7.56
N GLY A 38 -1.47 -5.85 -6.29
CA GLY A 38 -0.45 -5.19 -5.51
C GLY A 38 -0.90 -4.98 -4.07
N THR A 39 0.05 -4.90 -3.16
CA THR A 39 -0.21 -4.67 -1.74
C THR A 39 -0.04 -3.19 -1.45
N LEU A 40 -1.04 -2.61 -0.80
CA LEU A 40 -0.90 -1.37 -0.04
C LEU A 40 -0.70 -1.72 1.44
N ASP A 41 0.23 -1.01 2.08
CA ASP A 41 0.51 -1.15 3.50
C ASP A 41 -0.71 -0.85 4.36
N ARG A 42 -0.69 -1.33 5.60
CA ARG A 42 -1.79 -1.12 6.55
C ARG A 42 -2.02 0.37 6.80
N ALA A 43 -0.94 1.12 7.03
CA ALA A 43 -0.97 2.57 7.26
C ALA A 43 -1.33 3.39 6.01
N ALA A 44 -1.22 2.84 4.80
CA ALA A 44 -1.53 3.56 3.57
C ALA A 44 -3.04 3.58 3.29
N SER A 45 -3.52 4.63 2.63
CA SER A 45 -4.84 4.68 2.00
C SER A 45 -4.71 4.93 0.50
N GLY A 46 -5.78 4.65 -0.26
CA GLY A 46 -5.83 4.96 -1.69
C GLY A 46 -6.32 3.82 -2.56
N LEU A 47 -6.02 3.90 -3.86
CA LEU A 47 -6.57 3.02 -4.88
C LEU A 47 -6.04 1.59 -4.76
N MET A 48 -6.95 0.63 -4.67
CA MET A 48 -6.69 -0.79 -4.76
C MET A 48 -7.57 -1.41 -5.86
N ILE A 49 -6.93 -2.03 -6.85
CA ILE A 49 -7.61 -2.71 -7.95
C ILE A 49 -7.79 -4.17 -7.59
N LEU A 50 -9.03 -4.63 -7.51
CA LEU A 50 -9.39 -6.00 -7.18
C LEU A 50 -10.01 -6.70 -8.38
N PRO A 51 -9.29 -7.57 -9.09
CA PRO A 51 -9.90 -8.41 -10.11
C PRO A 51 -10.83 -9.44 -9.46
N VAL A 52 -11.97 -9.67 -10.08
CA VAL A 52 -12.99 -10.62 -9.63
C VAL A 52 -13.34 -11.60 -10.73
N GLY A 53 -13.69 -12.83 -10.34
CA GLY A 53 -14.03 -13.90 -11.28
C GLY A 53 -12.84 -14.27 -12.19
N SER A 54 -13.10 -14.43 -13.49
CA SER A 54 -12.06 -14.81 -14.46
C SER A 54 -10.99 -13.74 -14.61
N CYS A 55 -11.30 -12.46 -14.38
CA CYS A 55 -10.35 -11.35 -14.51
C CYS A 55 -9.15 -11.43 -13.55
N THR A 56 -9.21 -12.29 -12.53
CA THR A 56 -8.06 -12.57 -11.65
C THR A 56 -6.83 -13.11 -12.38
N SER A 57 -6.99 -13.71 -13.56
CA SER A 57 -5.85 -14.11 -14.40
C SER A 57 -5.05 -12.94 -14.97
N PHE A 58 -5.58 -11.72 -14.94
CA PHE A 58 -4.93 -10.51 -15.46
C PHE A 58 -4.19 -9.71 -14.36
N SER A 59 -4.02 -10.27 -13.17
CA SER A 59 -3.41 -9.54 -12.04
C SER A 59 -1.98 -9.06 -12.34
N SER A 60 -1.21 -9.84 -13.11
CA SER A 60 0.16 -9.49 -13.53
C SER A 60 0.23 -8.20 -14.33
N VAL A 61 -0.76 -7.95 -15.21
CA VAL A 61 -0.81 -6.75 -16.05
C VAL A 61 -0.78 -5.46 -15.22
N PHE A 62 -1.40 -5.47 -14.05
CA PHE A 62 -1.48 -4.31 -13.16
C PHE A 62 -0.33 -4.27 -12.14
N LEU A 63 0.23 -5.43 -11.79
CA LEU A 63 1.39 -5.50 -10.90
C LEU A 63 2.61 -4.77 -11.49
N GLU A 64 2.78 -4.87 -12.81
CA GLU A 64 3.88 -4.28 -13.58
C GLU A 64 3.66 -2.80 -13.95
N LYS A 65 2.50 -2.22 -13.62
CA LYS A 65 2.23 -0.80 -13.93
C LYS A 65 2.93 0.11 -12.95
N GLU A 66 3.30 1.28 -13.46
CA GLU A 66 3.73 2.41 -12.64
C GLU A 66 2.63 2.80 -11.65
N LYS A 67 3.07 3.22 -10.46
CA LYS A 67 2.21 3.63 -9.36
C LYS A 67 2.71 4.96 -8.83
N SER A 68 1.78 5.86 -8.55
CA SER A 68 2.07 7.16 -7.95
C SER A 68 1.63 7.14 -6.50
N TYR A 69 2.46 7.72 -5.63
CA TYR A 69 2.22 7.81 -4.20
C TYR A 69 2.41 9.23 -3.73
N GLN A 70 1.66 9.60 -2.71
CA GLN A 70 1.91 10.78 -1.91
C GLN A 70 2.20 10.31 -0.48
N ALA A 71 3.32 10.77 0.07
CA ALA A 71 3.78 10.37 1.39
C ALA A 71 4.37 11.58 2.13
N TRP A 72 4.34 11.48 3.46
CA TRP A 72 5.10 12.37 4.35
C TRP A 72 6.24 11.56 4.94
N VAL A 73 7.44 12.15 4.89
CA VAL A 73 8.63 11.58 5.50
C VAL A 73 8.97 12.41 6.74
N LYS A 74 9.43 11.74 7.80
CA LYS A 74 9.94 12.39 9.01
C LYS A 74 11.46 12.22 9.05
N PRO A 75 12.24 13.24 8.63
CA PRO A 75 13.69 13.17 8.71
C PRO A 75 14.18 13.12 10.16
N GLY A 76 15.32 12.45 10.36
CA GLY A 76 15.96 12.36 11.67
C GLY A 76 15.48 11.20 12.53
N GLU A 77 14.46 10.43 12.10
CA GLU A 77 14.05 9.20 12.79
C GLU A 77 14.08 8.03 11.81
N SER A 78 14.56 6.88 12.30
CA SER A 78 14.47 5.60 11.60
C SER A 78 13.69 4.60 12.45
N THR A 79 12.93 3.73 11.79
CA THR A 79 12.17 2.66 12.43
C THR A 79 12.54 1.31 11.83
N ASP A 80 12.28 0.24 12.56
CA ASP A 80 12.53 -1.14 12.10
C ASP A 80 11.64 -1.56 10.92
N SER A 81 10.43 -1.01 10.82
CA SER A 81 9.50 -1.23 9.71
C SER A 81 9.74 -0.32 8.51
N GLY A 82 10.52 0.75 8.68
CA GLY A 82 10.68 1.80 7.67
C GLY A 82 9.47 2.74 7.53
N ASP A 83 8.47 2.63 8.42
CA ASP A 83 7.31 3.50 8.48
C ASP A 83 6.94 3.91 9.92
N LYS A 84 5.84 4.65 10.07
CA LYS A 84 5.38 5.19 11.36
C LYS A 84 4.82 4.13 12.33
N GLU A 85 4.60 2.88 11.90
CA GLU A 85 4.04 1.81 12.74
C GLU A 85 5.13 1.02 13.48
N GLY A 86 6.40 1.15 13.08
CA GLY A 86 7.54 0.43 13.67
C GLY A 86 8.10 1.05 14.95
N GLU A 87 9.02 0.31 15.58
CA GLU A 87 9.78 0.80 16.74
C GLU A 87 10.93 1.69 16.28
N ILE A 88 11.16 2.80 17.01
CA ILE A 88 12.25 3.74 16.70
C ILE A 88 13.59 3.08 16.98
N LEU A 89 14.44 3.02 15.95
CA LEU A 89 15.82 2.53 16.04
C LEU A 89 16.79 3.67 16.36
N GLU A 90 16.63 4.80 15.66
CA GLU A 90 17.47 5.99 15.85
C GLU A 90 16.61 7.26 15.82
N SER A 91 17.02 8.25 16.60
CA SER A 91 16.42 9.58 16.63
C SER A 91 17.51 10.64 16.77
N LEU A 92 17.61 11.51 15.78
CA LEU A 92 18.53 12.63 15.71
C LEU A 92 17.83 13.92 16.19
N SER A 93 18.60 14.82 16.80
CA SER A 93 18.15 16.19 17.01
C SER A 93 17.95 16.91 15.68
N LYS A 94 17.27 18.06 15.72
CA LYS A 94 17.10 18.91 14.54
C LYS A 94 18.46 19.32 13.96
N GLU A 95 19.40 19.73 14.82
CA GLU A 95 20.74 20.14 14.43
C GLU A 95 21.50 18.98 13.77
N GLN A 96 21.42 17.78 14.35
CA GLN A 96 22.06 16.58 13.79
C GLN A 96 21.48 16.22 12.41
N THR A 97 20.16 16.34 12.25
CA THR A 97 19.46 16.08 10.98
C THR A 97 19.87 17.08 9.90
N GLU A 98 19.99 18.37 10.24
CA GLU A 98 20.43 19.42 9.32
C GLU A 98 21.89 19.22 8.87
N ILE A 99 22.77 18.81 9.79
CA ILE A 99 24.17 18.47 9.48
C ILE A 99 24.19 17.28 8.51
N TRP A 100 23.44 16.22 8.81
CA TRP A 100 23.38 15.03 7.97
C TRP A 100 22.97 15.36 6.52
N PHE A 101 21.90 16.16 6.35
CA PHE A 101 21.47 16.59 5.02
C PHE A 101 22.52 17.42 4.27
N ARG A 102 23.25 18.28 4.98
CA ARG A 102 24.29 19.11 4.37
C ARG A 102 25.47 18.27 3.87
N GLU A 103 25.84 17.24 4.61
CA GLU A 103 26.95 16.33 4.27
C GLU A 103 26.61 15.36 3.13
N HIS A 104 25.32 15.06 2.91
CA HIS A 104 24.86 14.06 1.95
C HIS A 104 24.11 14.66 0.74
N ARG A 105 24.24 15.97 0.50
CA ARG A 105 23.44 16.71 -0.49
C ARG A 105 23.82 16.47 -1.96
N GLU A 106 24.92 15.77 -2.24
CA GLU A 106 25.48 15.57 -3.58
C GLU A 106 25.59 14.10 -4.04
N ASN A 107 24.94 13.16 -3.35
CA ASN A 107 24.81 11.76 -3.79
C ASN A 107 23.41 11.47 -4.33
#